data_AF-A0A955M1S4-F1
#
_entry.id   AF-A0A955M1S4-F1
#
_cell.length_a   1.000
_cell.length_b   1.000
_cell.length_c   1.000
_cell.angle_alpha   90.00
_cell.angle_beta   90.00
_cell.angle_gamma   90.00
#
_symmetry.space_group_name_H-M   'P 1'
#
loop_
_entity.id
_entity.type
_entity.pdbx_description
1 polymer ?
#
loop_
_entity_poly.entity_id
_entity_poly.type
_entity_poly.pdbx_seq_one_letter_code
_entity_poly.pdbx_strand_id
1 'polypeptide(L)'
;MSRKIMSMFLGLVLVFCMTAAGFAEDVFVTKFGKKYHHVDSGIAKNRDGETITLEEAQKRGLKPSKDYLRRQEVPENEIKK
;
A
#
# COMPACT_ATOMS: atom_id res chain seq x y z
N MET A 1 -27.33 28.82 22.15
CA MET A 1 -26.83 27.94 21.08
C MET A 1 -27.84 26.81 20.88
N SER A 2 -28.53 26.77 19.73
CA SER A 2 -29.65 25.85 19.52
C SER A 2 -29.19 24.39 19.54
N ARG A 3 -29.87 23.54 20.31
CA ARG A 3 -29.56 22.09 20.46
C ARG A 3 -29.41 21.35 19.13
N LYS A 4 -30.06 21.85 18.07
CA LYS A 4 -29.96 21.36 16.69
C LYS A 4 -28.58 21.58 16.05
N ILE A 5 -27.89 22.68 16.39
CA ILE A 5 -26.56 23.01 15.86
C ILE A 5 -25.49 22.13 16.54
N MET A 6 -25.63 21.88 17.83
CA MET A 6 -24.71 21.00 18.58
C MET A 6 -24.84 19.53 18.15
N SER A 7 -26.04 19.08 17.80
CA SER A 7 -26.28 17.73 17.23
C SER A 7 -25.75 17.58 15.81
N MET A 8 -25.70 18.66 15.02
CA MET A 8 -25.24 18.63 13.62
C MET A 8 -23.71 18.59 13.53
N PHE A 9 -22.99 19.27 14.42
CA PHE A 9 -21.53 19.18 14.52
C PHE A 9 -21.06 17.83 15.08
N LEU A 10 -21.80 17.22 16.01
CA LEU A 10 -21.46 15.90 16.55
C LEU A 10 -21.61 14.78 15.50
N GLY A 11 -22.61 14.89 14.61
CA GLY A 11 -22.77 13.97 13.48
C GLY A 11 -21.66 14.14 12.42
N LEU A 12 -21.19 15.36 12.17
CA LEU A 12 -20.14 15.64 11.19
C LEU A 12 -18.76 15.08 11.61
N VAL A 13 -18.44 15.13 12.91
CA VAL A 13 -17.17 14.62 13.45
C VAL A 13 -17.10 13.09 13.42
N LEU A 14 -18.23 12.39 13.62
CA LEU A 14 -18.29 10.93 13.55
C LEU A 14 -18.10 10.38 12.13
N VAL A 15 -18.47 11.14 11.09
CA VAL A 15 -18.28 10.73 9.68
C VAL A 15 -16.82 10.93 9.22
N PHE A 16 -16.06 11.82 9.87
CA PHE A 16 -14.68 12.15 9.46
C PHE A 16 -13.63 11.15 9.97
N CYS A 17 -13.94 10.31 10.96
CA CYS A 17 -12.97 9.38 11.56
C CYS A 17 -12.80 8.03 10.84
N MET A 18 -13.60 7.72 9.81
CA MET A 18 -13.53 6.42 9.12
C MET A 18 -12.46 6.32 8.02
N THR A 19 -11.68 7.37 7.74
CA THR A 19 -10.74 7.41 6.61
C THR A 19 -9.29 7.54 7.03
N ALA A 20 -8.76 6.63 7.85
CA ALA A 20 -7.33 6.64 8.18
C ALA A 20 -6.77 5.25 8.50
N ALA A 21 -6.59 4.42 7.47
CA ALA A 21 -5.60 3.32 7.51
C ALA A 21 -5.35 2.80 6.09
N GLY A 22 -4.84 3.66 5.21
CA GLY A 22 -4.18 3.21 3.98
C GLY A 22 -2.72 2.96 4.29
N PHE A 23 -2.36 1.75 4.72
CA PHE A 23 -0.96 1.34 4.77
C PHE A 23 -0.48 1.23 3.33
N ALA A 24 0.26 2.24 2.85
CA ALA A 24 0.93 2.17 1.57
C ALA A 24 2.11 1.20 1.71
N GLU A 25 1.99 0.02 1.11
CA GLU A 25 3.08 -0.95 1.02
C GLU A 25 4.07 -0.48 -0.05
N ASP A 26 5.35 -0.38 0.30
CA ASP A 26 6.39 -0.07 -0.67
C ASP A 26 6.74 -1.31 -1.51
N VAL A 27 6.92 -1.11 -2.81
CA VAL A 27 7.31 -2.12 -3.78
C VAL A 27 8.46 -1.62 -4.66
N PHE A 28 9.26 -2.53 -5.19
CA PHE A 28 10.41 -2.22 -6.01
C PHE A 28 10.15 -2.49 -7.49
N VAL A 29 10.47 -1.53 -8.35
CA VAL A 29 10.37 -1.65 -9.81
C VAL A 29 11.75 -1.47 -10.45
N THR A 30 12.23 -2.50 -11.15
CA THR A 30 13.48 -2.41 -11.92
C THR A 30 13.35 -1.36 -13.04
N LYS A 31 14.44 -0.65 -13.38
CA LYS A 31 14.47 0.43 -14.39
C LYS A 31 13.87 0.10 -15.77
N PHE A 32 13.80 -1.19 -16.13
CA PHE A 32 13.23 -1.69 -17.40
C PHE A 32 12.07 -2.69 -17.19
N GLY A 33 11.50 -2.74 -15.99
CA GLY A 33 10.53 -3.76 -15.59
C GLY A 33 9.09 -3.37 -15.91
N LYS A 34 8.35 -4.28 -16.56
CA LYS A 34 6.87 -4.23 -16.62
C LYS A 34 6.20 -4.78 -15.36
N LYS A 35 7.00 -5.05 -14.32
CA LYS A 35 6.58 -5.72 -13.10
C LYS A 35 7.15 -5.05 -11.86
N TYR A 36 6.41 -5.13 -10.77
CA TYR A 36 6.87 -4.73 -9.44
C TYR A 36 7.15 -5.96 -8.58
N HIS A 37 8.06 -5.79 -7.63
CA HIS A 37 8.62 -6.81 -6.76
C HIS A 37 8.51 -6.36 -5.31
N HIS A 38 8.54 -7.30 -4.35
CA HIS A 38 8.69 -6.92 -2.95
C HIS A 38 10.04 -6.22 -2.74
N VAL A 39 10.11 -5.21 -1.87
CA VAL A 39 11.36 -4.47 -1.57
C VAL A 39 12.44 -5.41 -1.02
N ASP A 40 12.06 -6.42 -0.24
CA ASP A 40 13.00 -7.44 0.26
C ASP A 40 13.39 -8.54 -0.74
N SER A 41 12.89 -8.49 -1.99
CA SER A 41 13.26 -9.50 -2.98
C SER A 41 14.76 -9.40 -3.33
N GLY A 42 15.41 -10.54 -3.58
CA GLY A 42 16.81 -10.54 -4.04
C GLY A 42 17.01 -9.78 -5.37
N ILE A 43 15.93 -9.54 -6.12
CA ILE A 43 15.91 -8.73 -7.34
C ILE A 43 16.10 -7.24 -7.00
N ALA A 44 15.52 -6.76 -5.91
CA ALA A 44 15.67 -5.37 -5.46
C ALA A 44 17.08 -5.07 -4.92
N LYS A 45 17.73 -6.06 -4.29
CA LYS A 45 19.06 -5.89 -3.68
C LYS A 45 20.21 -5.71 -4.69
N ASN A 46 20.05 -6.22 -5.92
CA ASN A 46 21.14 -6.33 -6.90
C ASN A 46 20.82 -5.65 -8.25
N ARG A 47 19.79 -4.80 -8.32
CA ARG A 47 19.39 -4.14 -9.55
C ARG A 47 19.12 -2.67 -9.30
N ASP A 48 19.34 -1.87 -10.34
CA ASP A 48 18.91 -0.49 -10.38
C ASP A 48 17.40 -0.41 -10.67
N GLY A 49 16.69 0.34 -9.84
CA GLY A 49 15.26 0.51 -9.92
C GLY A 49 14.75 1.61 -9.01
N GLU A 50 13.44 1.80 -9.04
CA GLU A 50 12.72 2.78 -8.24
C GLU A 50 11.90 2.03 -7.20
N THR A 51 11.99 2.45 -5.94
CA THR A 51 11.03 2.05 -4.91
C THR A 51 9.83 2.97 -5.04
N ILE A 52 8.67 2.40 -5.32
CA ILE A 52 7.40 3.10 -5.46
C ILE A 52 6.36 2.44 -4.55
N THR A 53 5.24 3.11 -4.29
CA THR A 53 4.16 2.50 -3.52
C THR A 53 3.39 1.47 -4.37
N LEU A 54 2.76 0.49 -3.72
CA LEU A 54 1.90 -0.50 -4.38
C LEU A 54 0.79 0.18 -5.19
N GLU A 55 0.18 1.23 -4.62
CA GLU A 55 -0.86 2.01 -5.30
C GLU A 55 -0.32 2.67 -6.57
N GLU A 56 0.89 3.23 -6.51
CA GLU A 56 1.55 3.81 -7.68
C GLU A 56 1.90 2.75 -8.72
N ALA A 57 2.38 1.56 -8.31
CA ALA A 57 2.65 0.46 -9.23
C ALA A 57 1.38 0.00 -9.95
N GLN A 58 0.25 -0.07 -9.24
CA GLN A 58 -1.06 -0.40 -9.80
C GLN A 58 -1.56 0.70 -10.74
N LYS A 59 -1.43 1.98 -10.37
CA LYS A 59 -1.76 3.13 -11.24
C LYS A 59 -0.93 3.13 -12.53
N ARG A 60 0.35 2.77 -12.44
CA ARG A 60 1.26 2.60 -13.59
C ARG A 60 0.94 1.34 -14.42
N GLY A 61 -0.02 0.50 -14.01
CA GLY A 61 -0.42 -0.72 -14.73
C GLY A 61 0.63 -1.83 -14.68
N LEU A 62 1.54 -1.78 -13.70
CA LEU A 62 2.60 -2.78 -13.55
C LEU A 62 2.02 -4.07 -12.96
N LYS A 63 2.53 -5.21 -13.41
CA LYS A 63 2.07 -6.51 -12.90
C LYS A 63 2.91 -6.95 -11.70
N PRO A 64 2.32 -7.62 -10.69
CA PRO A 64 3.11 -8.20 -9.62
C PRO A 64 4.06 -9.29 -10.15
N SER A 65 5.22 -9.42 -9.53
CA SER A 65 6.08 -10.60 -9.71
C SER A 65 5.43 -11.84 -9.10
N LYS A 66 5.77 -13.03 -9.62
CA LYS A 66 5.30 -14.31 -9.06
C LYS A 66 5.69 -14.47 -7.58
N ASP A 67 6.88 -14.00 -7.22
CA ASP A 67 7.38 -14.06 -5.83
C ASP A 67 6.60 -13.12 -4.90
N TYR A 68 6.13 -11.99 -5.44
CA TYR A 68 5.30 -11.04 -4.71
C TYR A 68 3.91 -11.63 -4.46
N LEU A 69 3.27 -12.21 -5.49
CA LEU A 69 1.99 -12.92 -5.34
C LEU A 69 2.07 -14.05 -4.30
N ARG A 70 3.11 -14.88 -4.37
CA ARG A 70 3.32 -15.97 -3.38
C ARG A 70 3.44 -15.43 -1.95
N ARG A 71 4.02 -14.26 -1.77
CA ARG A 71 4.20 -13.63 -0.46
C ARG A 71 2.89 -13.04 0.09
N GLN A 72 2.02 -12.53 -0.77
CA GLN A 72 0.70 -12.02 -0.35
C GLN A 72 -0.25 -13.12 0.16
N GLU A 73 -0.08 -14.37 -0.32
CA GLU A 73 -0.84 -15.52 0.16
C GLU A 73 -0.37 -16.00 1.55
N VAL A 74 0.81 -15.55 1.99
CA VAL A 74 1.35 -15.82 3.33
C VAL A 74 1.05 -14.59 4.19
N PRO A 75 0.37 -14.75 5.33
CA PRO A 75 0.04 -13.61 6.18
C PRO A 75 1.34 -12.93 6.65
N GLU A 76 1.35 -11.59 6.62
CA GLU A 76 2.54 -10.75 6.82
C GLU A 76 3.28 -11.02 8.16
N ASN A 77 2.54 -11.54 9.14
CA ASN A 77 3.03 -11.95 10.46
C ASN A 77 3.96 -13.19 10.44
N GLU A 78 4.04 -13.94 9.35
CA GLU A 78 4.90 -15.12 9.21
C GLU A 78 6.18 -14.88 8.38
N ILE A 79 6.33 -13.69 7.80
CA ILE A 79 7.45 -13.34 6.92
C ILE A 79 8.73 -13.00 7.71
N LYS A 80 8.63 -12.75 9.02
CA LYS A 80 9.77 -12.54 9.91
C LYS A 80 10.16 -13.86 10.58
N LYS A 81 11.17 -14.53 10.04
CA LYS A 81 11.95 -15.54 10.78
C LYS A 81 13.43 -15.35 10.52
#